data_AF-A0A7K9UUG4-F1
#
_entry.id   AF-A0A7K9UUG4-F1
#
_cell.length_a   1.000
_cell.length_b   1.000
_cell.length_c   1.000
_cell.angle_alpha   90.00
_cell.angle_beta   90.00
_cell.angle_gamma   90.00
#
_symmetry.space_group_name_H-M   'P 1'
#
loop_
_entity.id
_entity.type
_entity.pdbx_description
1 polymer ?
#
loop_
_entity_poly.entity_id
_entity_poly.type
_entity_poly.pdbx_seq_one_letter_code
_entity_poly.pdbx_strand_id
1 'polypeptide(L)'
;RWADNFSATGCGGAEEHSFQHPFLQAVGMFLGEFSCLAVFYLLLWRDRRRPEPSMAPSQPFSPLLFLPPALCDMTGTSIMYVALNMTSASSFQMLRGSVIIFTGLLSVAFLGRRLELSQWLGILVTIVGLVVVGLADLHSSHDQKHKLSEVITGDLLIIMAQVIVAIQMVLEEKFVYKHNVHPLQAVGTEGFFGFIILALLLVPMYYIPAGSFSGNPRRALEDALDAFCQIGHRPLIALALLGNISSIAFFNFAGISVTKEISATTRMVLDSLRTVVIWAVSLAVG
;
A
#
# COMPACT_ATOMS: atom_id res chain seq x y z
N ARG A 1 -1.55 -12.39 -0.15
CA ARG A 1 -1.66 -13.49 -1.11
C ARG A 1 -2.33 -14.77 -0.57
N TRP A 2 -2.85 -14.81 0.67
CA TRP A 2 -3.54 -16.03 1.14
C TRP A 2 -4.85 -16.29 0.38
N ALA A 3 -5.58 -15.23 0.02
CA ALA A 3 -6.79 -15.32 -0.81
C ALA A 3 -6.48 -15.84 -2.23
N ASP A 4 -5.36 -15.42 -2.81
CA ASP A 4 -4.96 -15.73 -4.20
C ASP A 4 -4.65 -17.22 -4.42
N ASN A 5 -4.35 -17.96 -3.36
CA ASN A 5 -4.08 -19.39 -3.41
C ASN A 5 -5.36 -20.23 -3.56
N PHE A 6 -6.54 -19.62 -3.41
CA PHE A 6 -7.81 -20.31 -3.59
C PHE A 6 -8.27 -20.20 -5.04
N SER A 7 -8.76 -21.31 -5.56
CA SER A 7 -9.49 -21.39 -6.81
C SER A 7 -10.98 -21.58 -6.53
N ALA A 8 -11.82 -20.94 -7.34
CA ALA A 8 -13.26 -21.09 -7.27
C ALA A 8 -13.90 -20.90 -8.65
N THR A 9 -15.12 -21.41 -8.81
CA THR A 9 -15.90 -21.20 -10.02
C THR A 9 -16.40 -19.77 -10.09
N GLY A 10 -16.19 -19.14 -11.25
CA GLY A 10 -16.65 -17.79 -11.56
C GLY A 10 -18.16 -17.68 -11.77
N CYS A 11 -18.64 -16.47 -12.09
CA CYS A 11 -20.05 -16.26 -12.44
C CYS A 11 -20.41 -16.99 -13.75
N GLY A 12 -21.63 -17.54 -13.83
CA GLY A 12 -22.16 -18.11 -15.07
C GLY A 12 -21.63 -19.50 -15.46
N GLY A 13 -21.01 -20.22 -14.52
CA GLY A 13 -20.45 -21.56 -14.79
C GLY A 13 -19.13 -21.53 -15.56
N ALA A 14 -18.42 -20.41 -15.51
CA ALA A 14 -17.05 -20.30 -16.02
C ALA A 14 -16.11 -21.31 -15.33
N GLU A 15 -15.05 -21.72 -16.03
CA GLU A 15 -14.05 -22.65 -15.52
C GLU A 15 -13.44 -22.19 -14.18
N GLU A 16 -13.06 -23.14 -13.34
CA GLU A 16 -12.40 -22.88 -12.07
C GLU A 16 -11.06 -22.20 -12.32
N HIS A 17 -10.87 -21.01 -11.75
CA HIS A 17 -9.64 -20.24 -11.86
C HIS A 17 -9.24 -19.62 -10.52
N SER A 18 -7.98 -19.19 -10.43
CA SER A 18 -7.41 -18.60 -9.22
C SER A 18 -8.01 -17.22 -8.93
N PHE A 19 -8.20 -16.91 -7.64
CA PHE A 19 -8.70 -15.61 -7.18
C PHE A 19 -7.66 -14.49 -7.44
N GLN A 20 -7.68 -13.91 -8.63
CA GLN A 20 -6.75 -12.85 -9.04
C GLN A 20 -7.51 -11.55 -9.31
N HIS A 21 -7.82 -10.84 -8.22
CA HIS A 21 -8.61 -9.62 -8.22
C HIS A 21 -7.88 -8.51 -7.45
N PRO A 22 -6.75 -8.00 -7.98
CA PRO A 22 -5.88 -7.05 -7.29
C PRO A 22 -6.58 -5.72 -6.97
N PHE A 23 -7.41 -5.21 -7.87
CA PHE A 23 -8.08 -3.92 -7.67
C PHE A 23 -9.25 -4.05 -6.68
N LEU A 24 -9.96 -5.19 -6.68
CA LEU A 24 -10.92 -5.49 -5.63
C LEU A 24 -10.25 -5.66 -4.26
N GLN A 25 -9.09 -6.33 -4.20
CA GLN A 25 -8.33 -6.44 -2.97
C GLN A 25 -7.86 -5.06 -2.46
N ALA A 26 -7.49 -4.14 -3.36
CA ALA A 26 -7.19 -2.75 -3.02
C ALA A 26 -8.44 -1.98 -2.54
N VAL A 27 -9.63 -2.23 -3.09
CA VAL A 27 -10.88 -1.69 -2.52
C VAL A 27 -11.12 -2.24 -1.10
N GLY A 28 -10.85 -3.53 -0.88
CA GLY A 28 -10.87 -4.13 0.45
C GLY A 28 -9.91 -3.45 1.43
N MET A 29 -8.68 -3.15 0.98
CA MET A 29 -7.68 -2.40 1.76
C MET A 29 -8.23 -1.05 2.25
N PHE A 30 -8.74 -0.23 1.33
CA PHE A 30 -9.33 1.07 1.67
C PHE A 30 -10.61 0.96 2.50
N LEU A 31 -11.40 -0.10 2.31
CA LEU A 31 -12.56 -0.39 3.17
C LEU A 31 -12.12 -0.67 4.63
N GLY A 32 -11.01 -1.38 4.81
CA GLY A 32 -10.41 -1.61 6.12
C GLY A 32 -9.98 -0.31 6.79
N GLU A 33 -9.29 0.56 6.06
CA GLU A 33 -8.91 1.89 6.54
C GLU A 33 -10.12 2.75 6.87
N PHE A 34 -11.14 2.77 6.00
CA PHE A 34 -12.38 3.49 6.24
C PHE A 34 -13.09 3.01 7.52
N SER A 35 -13.03 1.72 7.82
CA SER A 35 -13.59 1.17 9.06
C SER A 35 -12.95 1.75 10.33
N CYS A 36 -11.70 2.23 10.27
CA CYS A 36 -11.06 2.94 11.39
C CYS A 36 -11.82 4.21 11.78
N LEU A 37 -12.50 4.87 10.83
CA LEU A 37 -13.34 6.03 11.12
C LEU A 37 -14.57 5.63 11.96
N ALA A 38 -15.18 4.49 11.66
CA ALA A 38 -16.28 3.96 12.47
C ALA A 38 -15.82 3.63 13.89
N VAL A 39 -14.65 2.98 14.03
CA VAL A 39 -14.04 2.71 15.35
C VAL A 39 -13.75 4.01 16.09
N PHE A 40 -13.22 5.04 15.41
CA PHE A 40 -12.97 6.35 16.01
C PHE A 40 -14.25 6.99 16.57
N TYR A 41 -15.34 7.03 15.80
CA TYR A 41 -16.61 7.58 16.28
C TYR A 41 -17.22 6.74 17.41
N LEU A 42 -17.08 5.42 17.39
CA LEU A 42 -17.49 4.55 18.50
C LEU A 42 -16.70 4.84 19.78
N LEU A 43 -15.39 5.05 19.66
CA LEU A 43 -14.54 5.42 20.79
C LEU A 43 -14.90 6.81 21.32
N LEU A 44 -15.13 7.80 20.45
CA LEU A 44 -15.60 9.13 20.86
C LEU A 44 -16.96 9.08 21.55
N TRP A 45 -17.90 8.28 21.04
CA TRP A 45 -19.20 8.10 21.66
C TRP A 45 -19.09 7.45 23.04
N ARG A 46 -18.18 6.49 23.20
CA ARG A 46 -17.87 5.87 24.49
C ARG A 46 -17.16 6.82 25.45
N ASP A 47 -16.24 7.65 24.95
CA ASP A 47 -15.48 8.62 25.75
C ASP A 47 -16.38 9.77 26.23
N ARG A 48 -17.33 10.21 25.42
CA ARG A 48 -18.38 11.17 25.82
C ARG A 48 -19.28 10.66 26.96
N ARG A 49 -19.34 9.34 27.18
CA ARG A 49 -20.06 8.74 28.30
C ARG A 49 -19.20 8.59 29.55
N ARG A 50 -17.88 8.85 29.47
CA ARG A 50 -16.99 8.81 30.63
C ARG A 50 -17.08 10.12 31.41
N PRO A 51 -16.95 10.08 32.75
CA PRO A 51 -16.92 11.27 33.59
C PRO A 51 -15.66 12.12 33.34
N GLU A 52 -14.55 11.50 32.96
CA GLU A 52 -13.33 12.18 32.52
C GLU A 52 -13.00 11.75 31.08
N PRO A 53 -13.23 12.63 30.08
CA PRO A 53 -12.91 12.33 28.69
C PRO A 53 -11.40 12.27 28.50
N SER A 54 -10.90 11.16 27.96
CA SER A 54 -9.46 10.93 27.74
C SER A 54 -9.01 11.36 26.35
N MET A 55 -9.93 11.49 25.38
CA MET A 55 -9.58 11.89 24.01
C MET A 55 -9.63 13.40 23.87
N ALA A 56 -8.50 13.99 23.49
CA ALA A 56 -8.47 15.40 23.10
C ALA A 56 -9.40 15.61 21.89
N PRO A 57 -10.27 16.64 21.90
CA PRO A 57 -11.09 16.96 20.74
C PRO A 57 -10.17 17.29 19.56
N SER A 58 -10.31 16.53 18.46
CA SER A 58 -9.61 16.81 17.21
C SER A 58 -9.95 18.24 16.77
N GLN A 59 -8.93 19.04 16.46
CA GLN A 59 -9.13 20.36 15.84
C GLN A 59 -10.00 20.18 14.58
N PRO A 60 -10.96 21.08 14.30
CA PRO A 60 -11.73 21.00 13.08
C PRO A 60 -10.80 21.21 11.89
N PHE A 61 -10.61 20.16 11.08
CA PHE A 61 -9.87 20.22 9.82
C PHE A 61 -10.81 19.85 8.67
N SER A 62 -10.54 20.40 7.49
CA SER A 62 -11.27 20.01 6.28
C SER A 62 -10.89 18.57 5.89
N PRO A 63 -11.83 17.63 5.77
CA PRO A 63 -11.53 16.25 5.36
C PRO A 63 -10.78 16.19 4.02
N LEU A 64 -11.04 17.15 3.13
CA LEU A 64 -10.36 17.33 1.84
C LEU A 64 -8.83 17.46 1.95
N LEU A 65 -8.29 17.75 3.13
CA LEU A 65 -6.84 17.79 3.36
C LEU A 65 -6.18 16.42 3.16
N PHE A 66 -6.89 15.32 3.39
CA PHE A 66 -6.40 13.95 3.19
C PHE A 66 -6.63 13.43 1.76
N LEU A 67 -7.25 14.22 0.88
CA LEU A 67 -7.43 13.85 -0.52
C LEU A 67 -6.09 13.75 -1.30
N PRO A 68 -5.14 14.71 -1.19
CA PRO A 68 -3.85 14.58 -1.88
C PRO A 68 -3.03 13.36 -1.44
N PRO A 69 -2.88 13.04 -0.13
CA PRO A 69 -2.28 11.79 0.30
C PRO A 69 -2.97 10.55 -0.29
N ALA A 70 -4.30 10.48 -0.26
CA ALA A 70 -5.04 9.37 -0.84
C ALA A 70 -4.80 9.22 -2.35
N LEU A 71 -4.74 10.33 -3.11
CA LEU A 71 -4.41 10.30 -4.54
C LEU A 71 -2.98 9.82 -4.78
N CYS A 72 -2.03 10.24 -3.95
CA CYS A 72 -0.66 9.76 -4.01
C CYS A 72 -0.56 8.25 -3.72
N ASP A 73 -1.25 7.76 -2.70
CA ASP A 73 -1.28 6.33 -2.37
C ASP A 73 -1.84 5.50 -3.52
N MET A 74 -3.00 5.90 -4.05
CA MET A 74 -3.62 5.23 -5.18
C MET A 74 -2.73 5.22 -6.43
N THR A 75 -2.12 6.37 -6.74
CA THR A 75 -1.23 6.50 -7.90
C THR A 75 0.04 5.67 -7.74
N GLY A 76 0.67 5.74 -6.56
CA GLY A 76 1.86 4.98 -6.22
C GLY A 76 1.59 3.47 -6.28
N THR A 77 0.53 3.00 -5.62
CA THR A 77 0.12 1.60 -5.63
C THR A 77 -0.22 1.09 -7.03
N SER A 78 -0.88 1.92 -7.86
CA SER A 78 -1.20 1.55 -9.25
C SER A 78 0.06 1.39 -10.11
N ILE A 79 1.00 2.33 -10.03
CA ILE A 79 2.29 2.24 -10.75
C ILE A 79 3.08 1.01 -10.28
N MET A 80 3.07 0.74 -8.97
CA MET A 80 3.73 -0.42 -8.40
C MET A 80 3.11 -1.74 -8.86
N TYR A 81 1.79 -1.79 -9.01
CA TYR A 81 1.12 -2.97 -9.53
C TYR A 81 1.54 -3.26 -10.98
N VAL A 82 1.60 -2.23 -11.84
CA VAL A 82 2.12 -2.36 -13.20
C VAL A 82 3.57 -2.82 -13.19
N ALA A 83 4.41 -2.23 -12.34
CA ALA A 83 5.83 -2.57 -12.27
C ALA A 83 6.08 -4.01 -11.77
N LEU A 84 5.26 -4.51 -10.85
CA LEU A 84 5.36 -5.90 -10.34
C LEU A 84 5.14 -6.95 -11.43
N ASN A 85 4.40 -6.61 -12.50
CA ASN A 85 4.22 -7.49 -13.65
C ASN A 85 5.38 -7.43 -14.67
N MET A 86 6.26 -6.41 -14.57
CA MET A 86 7.39 -6.19 -15.49
C MET A 86 8.74 -6.60 -14.90
N THR A 87 8.87 -6.59 -13.57
CA THR A 87 10.09 -6.95 -12.85
C THR A 87 9.89 -8.18 -11.95
N SER A 88 10.97 -8.69 -11.36
CA SER A 88 10.90 -9.80 -10.42
C SER A 88 10.31 -9.38 -9.08
N ALA A 89 9.64 -10.30 -8.38
CA ALA A 89 9.07 -10.02 -7.06
C ALA A 89 10.16 -9.66 -6.02
N SER A 90 11.37 -10.20 -6.16
CA SER A 90 12.53 -9.85 -5.32
C SER A 90 13.01 -8.43 -5.57
N SER A 91 13.24 -8.05 -6.83
CA SER A 91 13.64 -6.69 -7.22
C SER A 91 12.61 -5.67 -6.77
N PHE A 92 11.32 -5.98 -6.95
CA PHE A 92 10.21 -5.16 -6.47
C PHE A 92 10.26 -4.89 -4.97
N GLN A 93 10.49 -5.93 -4.15
CA GLN A 93 10.57 -5.78 -2.70
C GLN A 93 11.81 -4.99 -2.26
N MET A 94 12.93 -5.16 -2.94
CA MET A 94 14.18 -4.48 -2.61
C MET A 94 14.17 -3.01 -3.03
N LEU A 95 13.68 -2.70 -4.23
CA LEU A 95 13.59 -1.33 -4.76
C LEU A 95 12.58 -0.47 -4.01
N ARG A 96 11.55 -1.08 -3.39
CA ARG A 96 10.67 -0.40 -2.41
C ARG A 96 11.43 0.24 -1.26
N GLY A 97 12.59 -0.29 -0.87
CA GLY A 97 13.45 0.31 0.16
C GLY A 97 13.94 1.72 -0.17
N SER A 98 13.91 2.11 -1.45
CA SER A 98 14.28 3.48 -1.89
C SER A 98 13.38 4.58 -1.32
N VAL A 99 12.16 4.23 -0.86
CA VAL A 99 11.26 5.18 -0.20
C VAL A 99 11.93 5.86 1.01
N ILE A 100 12.81 5.16 1.74
CA ILE A 100 13.53 5.73 2.90
C ILE A 100 14.35 6.96 2.49
N ILE A 101 15.02 6.90 1.33
CA ILE A 101 15.87 7.97 0.82
C ILE A 101 15.02 9.20 0.51
N PHE A 102 13.95 8.99 -0.28
CA PHE A 102 13.08 10.08 -0.69
C PHE A 102 12.33 10.68 0.50
N THR A 103 11.78 9.87 1.40
CA THR A 103 11.12 10.36 2.62
C THR A 103 12.09 11.13 3.49
N GLY A 104 13.31 10.63 3.70
CA GLY A 104 14.35 11.33 4.48
C GLY A 104 14.69 12.71 3.91
N LEU A 105 14.98 12.79 2.61
CA LEU A 105 15.30 14.04 1.93
C LEU A 105 14.11 15.02 1.93
N LEU A 106 12.91 14.55 1.64
CA LEU A 106 11.70 15.36 1.63
C LEU A 106 11.31 15.83 3.04
N SER A 107 11.51 15.02 4.09
CA SER A 107 11.28 15.43 5.48
C SER A 107 12.23 16.54 5.91
N VAL A 108 13.50 16.53 5.48
CA VAL A 108 14.43 17.65 5.72
C VAL A 108 13.96 18.90 4.97
N ALA A 109 13.60 18.76 3.69
CA ALA A 109 13.23 19.89 2.84
C ALA A 109 11.90 20.55 3.22
N PHE A 110 10.84 19.76 3.50
CA PHE A 110 9.47 20.26 3.67
C PHE A 110 9.02 20.38 5.14
N LEU A 111 9.59 19.58 6.05
CA LEU A 111 9.25 19.63 7.49
C LEU A 111 10.36 20.29 8.32
N GLY A 112 11.53 20.58 7.73
CA GLY A 112 12.64 21.21 8.43
C GLY A 112 13.26 20.33 9.52
N ARG A 113 13.08 19.00 9.42
CA ARG A 113 13.69 18.04 10.35
C ARG A 113 15.22 18.07 10.24
N ARG A 114 15.90 17.99 11.38
CA ARG A 114 17.34 17.77 11.44
C ARG A 114 17.59 16.28 11.60
N LEU A 115 18.09 15.64 10.55
CA LEU A 115 18.50 14.24 10.61
C LEU A 115 19.85 14.12 11.32
N GLU A 116 19.98 13.15 12.21
CA GLU A 116 21.24 12.83 12.87
C GLU A 116 22.25 12.22 11.88
N LEU A 117 23.54 12.25 12.21
CA LEU A 117 24.58 11.66 11.36
C LEU A 117 24.36 10.15 11.15
N SER A 118 23.84 9.45 12.17
CA SER A 118 23.46 8.03 12.09
C SER A 118 22.41 7.77 11.00
N GLN A 119 21.43 8.66 10.86
CA GLN A 119 20.36 8.55 9.87
C GLN A 119 20.89 8.83 8.45
N TRP A 120 21.78 9.81 8.30
CA TRP A 120 22.46 10.08 7.03
C TRP A 120 23.32 8.89 6.57
N LEU A 121 24.04 8.25 7.50
CA LEU A 121 24.78 7.02 7.19
C LEU A 121 23.84 5.90 6.74
N GLY A 122 22.69 5.73 7.40
CA GLY A 122 21.65 4.79 6.97
C GLY A 122 21.18 5.04 5.54
N ILE A 123 20.87 6.30 5.19
CA ILE A 123 20.48 6.69 3.84
C ILE A 123 21.59 6.36 2.82
N LEU A 124 22.86 6.67 3.14
CA LEU A 124 23.99 6.34 2.27
C LEU A 124 24.10 4.83 2.02
N VAL A 125 23.97 4.01 3.06
CA VAL A 125 23.98 2.55 2.94
C VAL A 125 22.82 2.04 2.08
N THR A 126 21.62 2.62 2.22
CA THR A 126 20.48 2.24 1.35
C THR A 126 20.71 2.59 -0.11
N ILE A 127 21.36 3.72 -0.42
CA ILE A 127 21.73 4.09 -1.80
C ILE A 127 22.69 3.05 -2.39
N VAL A 128 23.73 2.66 -1.64
CA VAL A 128 24.66 1.62 -2.08
C VAL A 128 23.94 0.30 -2.32
N GLY A 129 23.03 -0.10 -1.42
CA GLY A 129 22.20 -1.28 -1.59
C GLY A 129 21.39 -1.27 -2.88
N LEU A 130 20.68 -0.18 -3.17
CA LEU A 130 19.87 -0.05 -4.40
C LEU A 130 20.72 -0.11 -5.68
N VAL A 131 21.91 0.50 -5.67
CA VAL A 131 22.83 0.42 -6.81
C VAL A 131 23.26 -1.02 -7.05
N VAL A 132 23.55 -1.78 -5.99
CA VAL A 132 23.88 -3.21 -6.12
C VAL A 132 22.71 -4.01 -6.69
N VAL A 133 21.48 -3.77 -6.22
CA VAL A 133 20.28 -4.45 -6.76
C VAL A 133 20.10 -4.15 -8.24
N GLY A 134 20.14 -2.87 -8.63
CA GLY A 134 20.00 -2.48 -10.03
C GLY A 134 21.08 -3.09 -10.93
N LEU A 135 22.34 -3.15 -10.47
CA LEU A 135 23.42 -3.80 -11.23
C LEU A 135 23.24 -5.32 -11.34
N ALA A 136 22.74 -5.98 -10.28
CA ALA A 136 22.45 -7.41 -10.30
C ALA A 136 21.31 -7.75 -11.28
N ASP A 137 20.26 -6.94 -11.31
CA ASP A 137 19.12 -7.11 -12.23
C ASP A 137 19.55 -6.92 -13.70
N LEU A 138 20.42 -5.94 -13.96
CA LEU A 138 21.02 -5.72 -15.29
C LEU A 138 21.90 -6.90 -15.73
N HIS A 139 22.69 -7.48 -14.83
CA HIS A 139 23.56 -8.61 -15.13
C HIS A 139 22.77 -9.89 -15.41
N SER A 140 21.76 -10.19 -14.59
CA SER A 140 20.91 -11.38 -14.75
C SER A 140 20.08 -11.37 -16.05
N SER A 141 19.85 -10.19 -16.63
CA SER A 141 19.02 -10.01 -17.82
C SER A 141 19.82 -9.93 -19.13
N HIS A 142 21.14 -10.10 -19.09
CA HIS A 142 22.03 -9.90 -20.25
C HIS A 142 21.79 -10.90 -21.42
N ASP A 143 21.17 -12.04 -21.15
CA ASP A 143 20.95 -13.09 -22.16
C ASP A 143 19.79 -12.82 -23.14
N GLN A 144 18.92 -11.83 -22.89
CA GLN A 144 17.76 -11.51 -23.74
C GLN A 144 17.48 -9.99 -23.77
N LYS A 145 17.84 -9.29 -24.86
CA LYS A 145 17.67 -7.82 -25.00
C LYS A 145 16.23 -7.33 -24.76
N HIS A 146 15.21 -8.08 -25.19
CA HIS A 146 13.81 -7.70 -24.96
C HIS A 146 13.41 -7.78 -23.48
N LYS A 147 13.88 -8.80 -22.76
CA LYS A 147 13.63 -8.98 -21.33
C LYS A 147 14.31 -7.89 -20.49
N LEU A 148 15.50 -7.46 -20.90
CA LEU A 148 16.27 -6.42 -20.22
C LEU A 148 15.55 -5.05 -20.25
N SER A 149 14.94 -4.68 -21.38
CA SER A 149 14.19 -3.41 -21.47
C SER A 149 12.95 -3.39 -20.57
N GLU A 150 12.25 -4.53 -20.44
CA GLU A 150 11.06 -4.67 -19.61
C GLU A 150 11.40 -4.56 -18.12
N VAL A 151 12.44 -5.29 -17.68
CA VAL A 151 12.91 -5.27 -16.29
C VAL A 151 13.37 -3.85 -15.88
N ILE A 152 14.21 -3.20 -16.70
CA ILE A 152 14.67 -1.83 -16.42
C ILE A 152 13.49 -0.85 -16.34
N THR A 153 12.50 -1.00 -17.24
CA THR A 153 11.31 -0.13 -17.20
C THR A 153 10.52 -0.36 -15.92
N GLY A 154 10.34 -1.61 -15.49
CA GLY A 154 9.72 -1.97 -14.22
C GLY A 154 10.47 -1.36 -13.02
N ASP A 155 11.79 -1.47 -12.98
CA ASP A 155 12.62 -0.94 -11.89
C ASP A 155 12.53 0.59 -11.79
N LEU A 156 12.58 1.29 -12.93
CA LEU A 156 12.39 2.75 -12.99
C LEU A 156 10.98 3.15 -12.53
N LEU A 157 9.95 2.39 -12.93
CA LEU A 157 8.57 2.64 -12.47
C LEU A 157 8.44 2.46 -10.95
N ILE A 158 9.13 1.47 -10.36
CA ILE A 158 9.14 1.29 -8.89
C ILE A 158 9.75 2.50 -8.20
N ILE A 159 10.91 2.99 -8.69
CA ILE A 159 11.58 4.16 -8.12
C ILE A 159 10.69 5.40 -8.22
N MET A 160 10.06 5.63 -9.38
CA MET A 160 9.10 6.72 -9.56
C MET A 160 7.91 6.61 -8.60
N ALA A 161 7.38 5.41 -8.41
CA ALA A 161 6.32 5.19 -7.44
C ALA A 161 6.78 5.44 -5.99
N GLN A 162 8.01 5.08 -5.63
CA GLN A 162 8.54 5.35 -4.29
C GLN A 162 8.68 6.85 -4.01
N VAL A 163 8.93 7.68 -5.03
CA VAL A 163 8.89 9.14 -4.87
C VAL A 163 7.48 9.61 -4.50
N ILE A 164 6.44 9.09 -5.17
CA ILE A 164 5.04 9.43 -4.89
C ILE A 164 4.64 8.98 -3.49
N VAL A 165 4.98 7.75 -3.09
CA VAL A 165 4.75 7.23 -1.74
C VAL A 165 5.51 8.06 -0.70
N ALA A 166 6.74 8.48 -0.99
CA ALA A 166 7.48 9.35 -0.08
C ALA A 166 6.80 10.72 0.11
N ILE A 167 6.25 11.29 -0.96
CA ILE A 167 5.46 12.53 -0.88
C ILE A 167 4.22 12.32 0.00
N GLN A 168 3.47 11.23 -0.20
CA GLN A 168 2.33 10.87 0.66
C GLN A 168 2.73 10.85 2.13
N MET A 169 3.79 10.11 2.50
CA MET A 169 4.25 9.96 3.88
C MET A 169 4.61 11.30 4.53
N VAL A 170 5.25 12.19 3.77
CA VAL A 170 5.67 13.53 4.21
C VAL A 170 4.46 14.45 4.37
N LEU A 171 3.47 14.36 3.48
CA LEU A 171 2.22 15.11 3.58
C LEU A 171 1.38 14.65 4.78
N GLU A 172 1.23 13.33 4.97
CA GLU A 172 0.57 12.74 6.13
C GLU A 172 1.18 13.25 7.42
N GLU A 173 2.51 13.14 7.55
CA GLU A 173 3.22 13.61 8.73
C GLU A 173 2.97 15.10 8.99
N LYS A 174 3.08 15.93 7.96
CA LYS A 174 2.84 17.36 8.05
C LYS A 174 1.41 17.67 8.50
N PHE A 175 0.41 16.96 7.98
CA PHE A 175 -1.00 17.23 8.30
C PHE A 175 -1.39 16.70 9.67
N VAL A 176 -0.96 15.48 10.02
CA VAL A 176 -1.21 14.87 11.33
C VAL A 176 -0.55 15.69 12.43
N TYR A 177 0.69 16.15 12.23
CA TYR A 177 1.38 17.00 13.21
C TYR A 177 0.78 18.40 13.31
N LYS A 178 0.52 19.08 12.18
CA LYS A 178 0.02 20.46 12.16
C LYS A 178 -1.39 20.61 12.74
N HIS A 179 -2.28 19.65 12.50
CA HIS A 179 -3.67 19.70 12.97
C HIS A 179 -3.92 18.79 14.18
N ASN A 180 -2.88 18.13 14.70
CA ASN A 180 -2.94 17.15 15.79
C ASN A 180 -4.07 16.12 15.59
N VAL A 181 -4.21 15.62 14.37
CA VAL A 181 -5.29 14.70 13.99
C VAL A 181 -5.09 13.37 14.72
N HIS A 182 -6.18 12.74 15.16
CA HIS A 182 -6.10 11.41 15.76
C HIS A 182 -5.74 10.38 14.68
N PRO A 183 -4.78 9.46 14.90
CA PRO A 183 -4.37 8.48 13.88
C PRO A 183 -5.51 7.69 13.25
N LEU A 184 -6.47 7.19 14.05
CA LEU A 184 -7.66 6.51 13.51
C LEU A 184 -8.50 7.40 12.57
N GLN A 185 -8.61 8.69 12.89
CA GLN A 185 -9.37 9.62 12.06
C GLN A 185 -8.65 9.91 10.75
N ALA A 186 -7.33 10.10 10.79
CA ALA A 186 -6.50 10.30 9.60
C ALA A 186 -6.61 9.13 8.62
N VAL A 187 -6.33 7.90 9.09
CA VAL A 187 -6.47 6.66 8.29
C VAL A 187 -7.90 6.50 7.79
N GLY A 188 -8.89 6.77 8.65
CA GLY A 188 -10.30 6.66 8.28
C GLY A 188 -10.73 7.62 7.16
N THR A 189 -10.23 8.86 7.19
CA THR A 189 -10.52 9.86 6.14
C THR A 189 -9.81 9.55 4.83
N GLU A 190 -8.58 9.07 4.90
CA GLU A 190 -7.82 8.62 3.71
C GLU A 190 -8.51 7.42 3.06
N GLY A 191 -8.83 6.40 3.86
CA GLY A 191 -9.59 5.22 3.44
C GLY A 191 -10.94 5.57 2.83
N PHE A 192 -11.63 6.59 3.33
CA PHE A 192 -12.89 7.07 2.73
C PHE A 192 -12.70 7.59 1.30
N PHE A 193 -11.73 8.48 1.07
CA PHE A 193 -11.46 9.01 -0.28
C PHE A 193 -10.93 7.91 -1.21
N GLY A 194 -9.98 7.09 -0.74
CA GLY A 194 -9.44 5.97 -1.50
C GLY A 194 -10.53 4.97 -1.90
N PHE A 195 -11.42 4.61 -0.97
CA PHE A 195 -12.54 3.72 -1.24
C PHE A 195 -13.48 4.30 -2.29
N ILE A 196 -13.88 5.57 -2.19
CA ILE A 196 -14.79 6.19 -3.16
C ILE A 196 -14.15 6.24 -4.55
N ILE A 197 -12.92 6.74 -4.65
CA ILE A 197 -12.25 6.91 -5.94
C ILE A 197 -12.01 5.54 -6.59
N LEU A 198 -11.53 4.56 -5.83
CA LEU A 198 -11.23 3.24 -6.38
C LEU A 198 -12.50 2.45 -6.71
N ALA A 199 -13.56 2.55 -5.90
CA ALA A 199 -14.86 1.96 -6.22
C ALA A 199 -15.46 2.55 -7.51
N LEU A 200 -15.30 3.86 -7.73
CA LEU A 200 -15.68 4.49 -8.99
C LEU A 200 -14.79 4.04 -10.16
N LEU A 201 -13.50 3.82 -9.92
CA LEU A 201 -12.54 3.34 -10.92
C LEU A 201 -12.79 1.87 -11.33
N LEU A 202 -13.33 1.04 -10.44
CA LEU A 202 -13.70 -0.35 -10.77
C LEU A 202 -14.71 -0.43 -11.92
N VAL A 203 -15.59 0.56 -12.07
CA VAL A 203 -16.61 0.59 -13.13
C VAL A 203 -15.99 0.65 -14.53
N PRO A 204 -15.14 1.63 -14.90
CA PRO A 204 -14.46 1.62 -16.19
C PRO A 204 -13.48 0.44 -16.33
N MET A 205 -12.80 0.02 -15.27
CA MET A 205 -11.85 -1.11 -15.32
C MET A 205 -12.50 -2.43 -15.71
N TYR A 206 -13.76 -2.62 -15.37
CA TYR A 206 -14.55 -3.77 -15.81
C TYR A 206 -14.72 -3.84 -17.34
N TYR A 207 -14.73 -2.70 -18.04
CA TYR A 207 -14.90 -2.64 -19.49
C TYR A 207 -13.59 -2.60 -20.28
N ILE A 208 -12.46 -2.30 -19.62
CA ILE A 208 -11.17 -2.16 -20.31
C ILE A 208 -10.52 -3.55 -20.46
N PRO A 209 -10.26 -4.00 -21.70
CA PRO A 209 -9.54 -5.24 -21.94
C PRO A 209 -8.05 -5.06 -21.58
N ALA A 210 -7.55 -5.95 -20.73
CA ALA A 210 -6.19 -5.94 -20.20
C ALA A 210 -5.25 -6.94 -20.88
N GLY A 211 -5.78 -7.80 -21.75
CA GLY A 211 -4.98 -8.78 -22.47
C GLY A 211 -4.18 -9.69 -21.50
N SER A 212 -2.86 -9.67 -21.61
CA SER A 212 -1.96 -10.46 -20.76
C SER A 212 -1.83 -9.96 -19.31
N PHE A 213 -2.34 -8.76 -18.99
CA PHE A 213 -2.29 -8.20 -17.63
C PHE A 213 -3.39 -8.73 -16.70
N SER A 214 -4.35 -9.50 -17.22
CA SER A 214 -5.48 -10.05 -16.47
C SER A 214 -5.49 -11.57 -16.47
N GLY A 215 -5.58 -12.16 -15.28
CA GLY A 215 -5.77 -13.61 -15.08
C GLY A 215 -7.22 -14.08 -15.16
N ASN A 216 -8.18 -13.18 -15.45
CA ASN A 216 -9.60 -13.52 -15.51
C ASN A 216 -10.02 -14.04 -16.90
N PRO A 217 -11.10 -14.86 -16.98
CA PRO A 217 -11.57 -15.47 -18.24
C PRO A 217 -11.93 -14.45 -19.32
N ARG A 218 -12.39 -13.26 -18.91
CA ARG A 218 -12.83 -12.18 -19.81
C ARG A 218 -11.69 -11.27 -20.27
N ARG A 219 -10.48 -11.51 -19.80
CA ARG A 219 -9.28 -10.69 -20.05
C ARG A 219 -9.49 -9.19 -19.83
N ALA A 220 -10.34 -8.83 -18.88
CA ALA A 220 -10.62 -7.45 -18.47
C ALA A 220 -9.68 -7.04 -17.33
N LEU A 221 -9.40 -5.74 -17.16
CA LEU A 221 -8.50 -5.27 -16.09
C LEU A 221 -8.92 -5.74 -14.70
N GLU A 222 -10.21 -5.76 -14.42
CA GLU A 222 -10.77 -6.30 -13.18
C GLU A 222 -12.19 -6.81 -13.43
N ASP A 223 -12.51 -8.03 -13.01
CA ASP A 223 -13.90 -8.51 -12.99
C ASP A 223 -14.38 -8.65 -11.53
N ALA A 224 -14.88 -7.54 -10.97
CA ALA A 224 -15.37 -7.52 -9.60
C ALA A 224 -16.60 -8.42 -9.40
N LEU A 225 -17.43 -8.59 -10.44
CA LEU A 225 -18.63 -9.45 -10.35
C LEU A 225 -18.23 -10.91 -10.21
N ASP A 226 -17.26 -11.34 -11.01
CA ASP A 226 -16.72 -12.69 -10.93
C ASP A 226 -16.13 -12.99 -9.55
N ALA A 227 -15.39 -12.04 -8.99
CA ALA A 227 -14.85 -12.14 -7.65
C ALA A 227 -15.94 -12.32 -6.58
N PHE A 228 -17.06 -11.59 -6.66
CA PHE A 228 -18.19 -11.75 -5.74
C PHE A 228 -18.84 -13.14 -5.86
N CYS A 229 -18.94 -13.69 -7.07
CA CYS A 229 -19.36 -15.08 -7.27
C CYS A 229 -18.38 -16.06 -6.62
N GLN A 230 -17.07 -15.91 -6.81
CA GLN A 230 -16.06 -16.78 -6.20
C GLN A 230 -16.12 -16.76 -4.67
N ILE A 231 -16.30 -15.57 -4.08
CA ILE A 231 -16.47 -15.37 -2.64
C ILE A 231 -17.72 -16.10 -2.13
N GLY A 232 -18.82 -16.06 -2.90
CA GLY A 232 -20.06 -16.77 -2.57
C GLY A 232 -19.94 -18.30 -2.62
N HIS A 233 -19.21 -18.84 -3.59
CA HIS A 233 -19.02 -20.29 -3.74
C HIS A 233 -18.04 -20.88 -2.71
N ARG A 234 -16.99 -20.14 -2.35
CA ARG A 234 -16.01 -20.56 -1.32
C ARG A 234 -15.90 -19.52 -0.19
N PRO A 235 -16.61 -19.69 0.93
CA PRO A 235 -16.58 -18.74 2.05
C PRO A 235 -15.20 -18.62 2.73
N LEU A 236 -14.29 -19.57 2.49
CA LEU A 236 -12.89 -19.46 2.92
C LEU A 236 -12.20 -18.24 2.29
N ILE A 237 -12.55 -17.86 1.06
CA ILE A 237 -12.05 -16.65 0.41
C ILE A 237 -12.55 -15.42 1.17
N ALA A 238 -13.82 -15.40 1.58
CA ALA A 238 -14.38 -14.32 2.40
C ALA A 238 -13.62 -14.16 3.73
N LEU A 239 -13.32 -15.27 4.41
CA LEU A 239 -12.54 -15.26 5.65
C LEU A 239 -11.12 -14.73 5.42
N ALA A 240 -10.47 -15.13 4.32
CA ALA A 240 -9.15 -14.63 3.93
C ALA A 240 -9.15 -13.13 3.65
N LEU A 241 -10.17 -12.63 2.95
CA LEU A 241 -10.35 -11.21 2.68
C LEU A 241 -10.60 -10.42 3.96
N LEU A 242 -11.50 -10.88 4.84
CA LEU A 242 -11.78 -10.23 6.12
C LEU A 242 -10.54 -10.15 7.03
N GLY A 243 -9.76 -11.23 7.07
CA GLY A 243 -8.49 -11.25 7.79
C GLY A 243 -7.49 -10.23 7.23
N ASN A 244 -7.38 -10.13 5.89
CA ASN A 244 -6.50 -9.17 5.24
C ASN A 244 -6.96 -7.72 5.53
N ILE A 245 -8.25 -7.43 5.36
CA ILE A 245 -8.85 -6.11 5.64
C ILE A 245 -8.56 -5.68 7.08
N SER A 246 -8.77 -6.58 8.04
CA SER A 246 -8.54 -6.29 9.47
C SER A 246 -7.05 -6.06 9.77
N SER A 247 -6.16 -6.87 9.17
CA SER A 247 -4.71 -6.71 9.32
C SER A 247 -4.22 -5.38 8.75
N ILE A 248 -4.73 -4.97 7.59
CA ILE A 248 -4.40 -3.70 6.93
C ILE A 248 -4.85 -2.52 7.79
N ALA A 249 -6.09 -2.55 8.30
CA ALA A 249 -6.61 -1.51 9.16
C ALA A 249 -5.71 -1.28 10.39
N PHE A 250 -5.30 -2.37 11.05
CA PHE A 250 -4.36 -2.31 12.17
C PHE A 250 -2.99 -1.78 11.76
N PHE A 251 -2.44 -2.26 10.63
CA PHE A 251 -1.14 -1.85 10.12
C PHE A 251 -1.09 -0.34 9.81
N ASN A 252 -2.10 0.19 9.11
CA ASN A 252 -2.16 1.61 8.77
C ASN A 252 -2.40 2.50 10.00
N PHE A 253 -3.24 2.05 10.94
CA PHE A 253 -3.38 2.74 12.23
C PHE A 253 -2.07 2.81 13.00
N ALA A 254 -1.35 1.68 13.13
CA ALA A 254 -0.05 1.63 13.80
C ALA A 254 0.99 2.50 13.06
N GLY A 255 0.99 2.45 11.72
CA GLY A 255 1.87 3.24 10.87
C GLY A 255 1.71 4.75 11.09
N ILE A 256 0.48 5.27 10.99
CA ILE A 256 0.23 6.70 11.25
C ILE A 256 0.53 7.08 12.71
N SER A 257 0.31 6.16 13.66
CA SER A 257 0.66 6.40 15.06
C SER A 257 2.17 6.56 15.25
N VAL A 258 3.00 5.72 14.59
CA VAL A 258 4.46 5.88 14.59
C VAL A 258 4.88 7.19 13.91
N THR A 259 4.24 7.55 12.80
CA THR A 259 4.52 8.83 12.13
C THR A 259 4.22 10.02 13.05
N LYS A 260 3.13 9.95 13.80
CA LYS A 260 2.70 11.01 14.72
C LYS A 260 3.64 11.15 15.91
N GLU A 261 4.03 10.05 16.55
CA GLU A 261 4.81 10.04 17.78
C GLU A 261 6.32 10.15 17.54
N ILE A 262 6.82 9.63 16.41
CA ILE A 262 8.26 9.58 16.10
C ILE A 262 8.55 10.33 14.80
N SER A 263 8.27 9.71 13.65
CA SER A 263 8.48 10.32 12.32
C SER A 263 8.04 9.42 11.16
N ALA A 264 7.77 10.03 9.99
CA ALA A 264 7.56 9.28 8.74
C ALA A 264 8.78 8.46 8.33
N THR A 265 10.00 8.97 8.53
CA THR A 265 11.24 8.24 8.23
C THR A 265 11.35 6.97 9.07
N THR A 266 11.00 7.02 10.35
CA THR A 266 11.01 5.84 11.22
C THR A 266 9.96 4.83 10.79
N ARG A 267 8.76 5.25 10.41
CA ARG A 267 7.74 4.37 9.82
C ARG A 267 8.30 3.61 8.60
N MET A 268 8.97 4.30 7.68
CA MET A 268 9.55 3.66 6.48
C MET A 268 10.67 2.67 6.79
N VAL A 269 11.46 2.93 7.84
CA VAL A 269 12.46 1.96 8.32
C VAL A 269 11.77 0.72 8.88
N LEU A 270 10.75 0.88 9.72
CA LEU A 270 9.97 -0.24 10.27
C LEU A 270 9.29 -1.07 9.16
N ASP A 271 8.75 -0.40 8.14
CA ASP A 271 8.13 -1.07 6.98
C ASP A 271 9.14 -1.90 6.18
N SER A 272 10.40 -1.46 6.13
CA SER A 272 11.49 -2.19 5.48
C SER A 272 11.95 -3.41 6.30
N LEU A 273 11.91 -3.32 7.64
CA LEU A 273 12.22 -4.46 8.51
C LEU A 273 11.25 -5.63 8.30
N ARG A 274 9.97 -5.35 8.01
CA ARG A 274 8.99 -6.39 7.65
C ARG A 274 9.46 -7.23 6.46
N THR A 275 10.02 -6.59 5.44
CA THR A 275 10.55 -7.28 4.25
C THR A 275 11.69 -8.23 4.63
N VAL A 276 12.61 -7.79 5.50
CA VAL A 276 13.71 -8.65 6.00
C VAL A 276 13.17 -9.87 6.74
N VAL A 277 12.14 -9.71 7.58
CA VAL A 277 11.50 -10.82 8.29
C VAL A 277 10.89 -11.82 7.31
N ILE A 278 10.21 -11.34 6.26
CA ILE A 278 9.64 -12.21 5.22
C ILE A 278 10.75 -12.99 4.51
N TRP A 279 11.86 -12.33 4.14
CA TRP A 279 13.01 -12.99 3.53
C TRP A 279 13.63 -14.05 4.44
N ALA A 280 13.85 -13.73 5.72
CA ALA A 280 14.42 -14.65 6.69
C ALA A 280 13.53 -15.90 6.87
N VAL A 281 12.21 -15.71 6.97
CA VAL A 281 11.26 -16.83 7.07
C VAL A 281 11.20 -17.62 5.77
N SER A 282 11.16 -16.96 4.61
CA SER A 282 11.16 -17.63 3.31
C SER A 282 12.41 -18.50 3.13
N LEU A 283 13.58 -17.99 3.49
CA LEU A 283 14.84 -18.75 3.44
C LEU A 283 14.87 -19.91 4.45
N ALA A 284 14.25 -19.74 5.62
CA ALA A 284 14.20 -20.78 6.64
C ALA A 284 13.22 -21.93 6.30
N VAL A 285 12.13 -21.61 5.60
CA VAL A 285 11.10 -22.58 5.21
C VAL A 285 11.44 -23.28 3.88
N GLY A 286 12.26 -22.64 3.02
CA GLY A 286 12.70 -23.17 1.73
C GLY A 286 11.88 -22.60 0.58
#